data_AF-A0A820NVU7-F1
#
_entry.id   AF-A0A820NVU7-F1
#
_cell.length_a   1.000
_cell.length_b   1.000
_cell.length_c   1.000
_cell.angle_alpha   90.00
_cell.angle_beta   90.00
_cell.angle_gamma   90.00
#
_symmetry.space_group_name_H-M   'P 1'
#
loop_
_entity.id
_entity.type
_entity.pdbx_description
1 polymer ?
#
loop_
_entity_poly.entity_id
_entity_poly.type
_entity_poly.pdbx_seq_one_letter_code
_entity_poly.pdbx_strand_id
1 'polypeptide(L)' 'LTNGKVLVAGGFGSGGYVNSPELYDPSTGMWTNTSSMSTARVYHTASVLTNGKVLVAGGRGNSGVYLNSAELYQP' A
#
# COMPACT_ATOMS: atom_id res chain seq x y z
N LEU A 1 11.71 1.11 0.34
CA LEU A 1 11.99 -0.28 -0.12
C LEU A 1 13.49 -0.50 -0.17
N THR A 2 13.97 -1.75 -0.24
CA THR A 2 15.42 -2.05 -0.29
C THR A 2 16.09 -1.55 -1.58
N ASN A 3 15.31 -1.26 -2.63
CA ASN A 3 15.78 -0.67 -3.88
C ASN A 3 15.79 0.88 -3.90
N GLY A 4 15.59 1.53 -2.74
CA GLY A 4 15.58 3.00 -2.64
C GLY A 4 14.27 3.68 -3.08
N LYS A 5 13.31 2.94 -3.63
CA LYS A 5 11.99 3.48 -3.99
C LYS A 5 11.04 3.54 -2.80
N VAL A 6 10.01 4.37 -2.90
CA VAL A 6 8.97 4.53 -1.88
C VAL A 6 7.66 3.94 -2.40
N LEU A 7 7.05 3.06 -1.61
CA LEU A 7 5.70 2.58 -1.87
C LEU A 7 4.71 3.46 -1.11
N VAL A 8 3.70 3.98 -1.81
CA VAL A 8 2.51 4.57 -1.19
C VAL A 8 1.37 3.58 -1.38
N ALA A 9 0.80 3.10 -0.27
CA ALA A 9 -0.22 2.06 -0.27
C ALA A 9 -1.49 2.56 0.45
N GLY A 10 -2.64 2.20 -0.10
CA GLY A 10 -3.96 2.52 0.45
C GLY A 10 -4.27 4.02 0.49
N GLY A 11 -5.16 4.45 1.38
CA GLY A 11 -5.54 5.85 1.52
C GLY A 11 -6.98 6.15 1.08
N PHE A 12 -7.30 7.44 1.00
CA PHE A 12 -8.63 7.97 0.63
C PHE A 12 -8.51 8.76 -0.69
N GLY A 13 -9.13 8.24 -1.75
CA GLY A 13 -9.20 8.88 -3.06
C GLY A 13 -10.59 9.45 -3.36
N SER A 14 -10.80 9.90 -4.59
CA SER A 14 -12.06 10.50 -5.05
C SER A 14 -13.27 9.55 -4.96
N GLY A 15 -13.04 8.25 -5.04
CA GLY A 15 -14.08 7.21 -4.97
C GLY A 15 -14.20 6.48 -3.62
N GLY A 16 -13.50 6.94 -2.58
CA GLY A 16 -13.44 6.27 -1.27
C GLY A 16 -12.06 5.65 -0.99
N TYR A 17 -12.00 4.57 -0.19
CA TYR A 17 -10.71 3.97 0.13
C TYR A 17 -10.14 3.28 -1.09
N VAL A 18 -8.83 3.42 -1.31
CA VAL A 18 -8.15 2.90 -2.49
C VAL A 18 -7.29 1.68 -2.17
N ASN A 19 -7.11 0.82 -3.16
CA ASN A 19 -6.21 -0.34 -3.13
C ASN A 19 -5.16 -0.30 -4.25
N SER A 20 -4.98 0.85 -4.90
CA SER A 20 -4.03 1.06 -6.00
C SER A 20 -2.77 1.73 -5.48
N PRO A 21 -1.74 0.96 -5.06
CA PRO A 21 -0.50 1.54 -4.63
C PRO A 21 0.30 2.13 -5.80
N GLU A 22 1.09 3.14 -5.48
CA GLU A 22 2.00 3.79 -6.42
C GLU A 22 3.43 3.73 -5.89
N LEU A 23 4.38 3.63 -6.82
CA LEU A 23 5.79 3.61 -6.53
C LEU A 23 6.42 4.94 -6.96
N TYR A 24 7.02 5.63 -6.01
CA TYR A 24 7.82 6.81 -6.25
C TYR A 24 9.29 6.43 -6.39
N ASP A 25 9.91 6.91 -7.46
CA ASP A 25 11.34 6.81 -7.71
C ASP A 25 12.01 8.17 -7.42
N PRO A 26 12.70 8.33 -6.28
CA PRO A 26 13.35 9.60 -5.93
C PRO A 26 14.45 10.03 -6.90
N SER A 27 15.02 9.10 -7.70
CA SER A 27 16.09 9.42 -8.63
C SER A 27 15.60 10.14 -9.89
N THR A 28 14.37 9.88 -10.30
CA THR A 28 13.72 10.47 -11.49
C THR A 28 12.59 11.41 -11.14
N GLY A 29 12.12 11.40 -9.89
CA GLY A 29 10.94 12.14 -9.46
C GLY A 29 9.62 11.60 -10.04
N MET A 30 9.65 10.40 -10.64
CA MET A 30 8.49 9.83 -11.32
C MET A 30 7.69 8.90 -10.40
N TRP A 31 6.39 8.88 -10.64
CA TRP A 31 5.45 7.92 -10.07
C TRP A 31 5.12 6.83 -11.08
N THR A 32 4.94 5.61 -10.61
CA THR A 32 4.52 4.48 -11.44
C THR A 32 3.43 3.68 -10.74
N ASN A 33 2.35 3.38 -11.46
CA ASN A 33 1.29 2.50 -10.98
C ASN A 33 1.83 1.06 -10.82
N THR A 34 1.42 0.40 -9.75
CA THR A 34 1.81 -0.98 -9.46
C THR A 34 0.59 -1.88 -9.36
N SER A 35 0.79 -3.18 -9.10
CA SER A 35 -0.32 -4.12 -8.94
C SER A 35 -1.23 -3.71 -7.78
N SER A 36 -2.54 -3.90 -7.89
CA SER A 36 -3.47 -3.55 -6.81
C SER A 36 -3.30 -4.46 -5.59
N MET A 37 -3.45 -3.89 -4.40
CA MET A 37 -3.69 -4.65 -3.17
C MET A 37 -5.03 -5.39 -3.24
N SER A 38 -5.16 -6.47 -2.46
CA SER A 38 -6.38 -7.26 -2.39
C SER A 38 -7.52 -6.53 -1.70
N THR A 39 -7.21 -5.58 -0.81
CA THR A 39 -8.22 -4.83 -0.06
C THR A 39 -7.86 -3.35 -0.04
N ALA A 40 -8.87 -2.49 -0.23
CA ALA A 40 -8.71 -1.06 0.00
C ALA A 40 -8.69 -0.77 1.50
N ARG A 41 -7.68 -0.03 1.98
CA ARG A 41 -7.44 0.17 3.42
C ARG A 41 -6.98 1.60 3.72
N VAL A 42 -7.51 2.19 4.80
CA VAL A 42 -6.97 3.41 5.44
C VAL A 42 -6.53 3.11 6.88
N TYR A 43 -5.70 3.97 7.48
CA TYR A 43 -5.19 3.80 8.85
C TYR A 43 -4.47 2.46 9.11
N HIS A 44 -3.99 1.81 8.05
CA HIS A 44 -3.21 0.59 8.15
C HIS A 44 -1.74 0.94 8.45
N THR A 45 -0.95 -0.07 8.81
CA THR A 45 0.51 0.04 8.84
C THR A 45 1.12 -0.67 7.66
N ALA A 46 2.28 -0.20 7.20
CA ALA A 46 3.07 -0.81 6.14
C ALA A 46 4.51 -1.00 6.62
N SER A 47 4.99 -2.24 6.61
CA SER A 47 6.35 -2.59 7.04
C SER A 47 7.10 -3.34 5.93
N VAL A 48 8.28 -2.86 5.58
CA VAL A 48 9.15 -3.54 4.61
C VAL A 48 9.82 -4.73 5.29
N LEU A 49 9.73 -5.90 4.66
CA LEU A 49 10.38 -7.13 5.13
C LEU A 49 11.76 -7.30 4.47
N THR A 50 12.60 -8.14 5.06
CA THR A 50 13.96 -8.42 4.57
C THR A 50 14.00 -9.04 3.18
N ASN A 51 12.92 -9.69 2.75
CA ASN A 51 12.77 -10.25 1.40
C ASN A 51 12.24 -9.24 0.37
N GLY A 52 12.13 -7.94 0.72
CA GLY A 52 11.68 -6.88 -0.17
C GLY A 52 10.16 -6.73 -0.31
N LYS A 53 9.37 -7.66 0.24
CA LYS A 53 7.90 -7.55 0.29
C LYS A 53 7.47 -6.54 1.36
N VAL A 54 6.22 -6.08 1.27
CA VAL A 54 5.63 -5.15 2.24
C VAL A 54 4.46 -5.84 2.96
N LEU A 55 4.54 -5.93 4.28
CA LEU A 55 3.39 -6.35 5.11
C LEU A 55 2.49 -5.14 5.34
N VAL A 56 1.27 -5.21 4.82
CA VAL A 56 0.21 -4.20 5.02
C VAL A 56 -0.80 -4.79 5.99
N ALA A 57 -0.91 -4.23 7.20
CA ALA A 57 -1.67 -4.83 8.29
C ALA A 57 -2.78 -3.91 8.82
N GLY A 58 -3.96 -4.51 9.04
CA GLY A 58 -5.09 -3.87 9.71
C GLY A 58 -5.69 -2.71 8.92
N GLY A 59 -6.06 -1.65 9.64
CA GLY A 59 -6.73 -0.48 9.09
C GLY A 59 -8.26 -0.62 9.01
N ARG A 60 -8.90 0.24 8.23
CA ARG A 60 -10.34 0.25 7.98
C ARG A 60 -10.60 0.03 6.49
N GLY A 61 -11.49 -0.91 6.16
CA GLY A 61 -11.87 -1.24 4.78
C GLY A 61 -13.12 -0.51 4.30
N ASN A 62 -13.46 -0.65 3.02
CA ASN A 62 -14.57 0.10 2.38
C ASN A 62 -15.94 -0.05 3.06
N SER A 63 -16.19 -1.14 3.79
CA SER A 63 -17.42 -1.32 4.59
C SER A 63 -17.48 -0.44 5.83
N GLY A 64 -16.42 0.32 6.12
CA GLY A 64 -16.29 1.11 7.35
C GLY A 64 -15.92 0.28 8.58
N VAL A 65 -15.59 -1.00 8.41
CA VAL A 65 -15.21 -1.93 9.50
C VAL A 65 -13.69 -2.01 9.64
N TYR A 66 -13.20 -2.17 10.87
CA TYR A 66 -11.79 -2.45 11.15
C TYR A 66 -11.40 -3.84 10.65
N LEU A 67 -10.26 -3.91 9.97
CA LEU A 67 -9.77 -5.13 9.36
C LEU A 67 -8.95 -5.92 10.37
N ASN A 68 -9.30 -7.19 10.56
CA ASN A 68 -8.52 -8.19 11.28
C ASN A 68 -7.59 -9.00 10.34
N SER A 69 -7.32 -8.46 9.15
CA SER A 69 -6.50 -9.09 8.12
C SER A 69 -5.26 -8.28 7.81
N ALA A 70 -4.26 -8.96 7.25
CA ALA A 70 -3.08 -8.35 6.66
C ALA A 70 -2.85 -8.97 5.28
N GLU A 71 -2.09 -8.28 4.44
CA GLU A 71 -1.65 -8.80 3.15
C GLU A 71 -0.15 -8.56 2.93
N LEU A 72 0.46 -9.47 2.19
CA LEU A 72 1.86 -9.39 1.82
C LEU A 72 1.95 -8.91 0.37
N TYR A 73 2.37 -7.66 0.20
CA TYR A 73 2.42 -6.97 -1.08
C TYR A 73 3.80 -7.09 -1.74
N GLN A 74 3.80 -7.22 -3.07
CA GLN A 74 5.00 -7.28 -3.91
C GLN A 74 5.03 -6.03 -4.82
N PRO A 75 5.85 -5.01 -4.47
CA PRO A 75 6.00 -3.77 -5.23
C PRO A 75 6.66 -3.93 -6.60
#